data_AF-A0A4Y4C204-F1
#
_entry.id   AF-A0A4Y4C204-F1
#
_cell.length_a   1.000
_cell.length_b   1.000
_cell.length_c   1.000
_cell.angle_alpha   90.00
_cell.angle_beta   90.00
_cell.angle_gamma   90.00
#
_symmetry.space_group_name_H-M   'P 1'
#
loop_
_entity.id
_entity.type
_entity.pdbx_description
1 polymer ?
#
loop_
_entity_poly.entity_id
_entity_poly.type
_entity_poly.pdbx_seq_one_letter_code
_entity_poly.pdbx_strand_id
1 'polypeptide(L)'
;MGDREVRAVQLIDAFYQCTHVTARQILVAARGTVSRRVLKRVLALCDQGAQSPMETVLRLLVRDALADVAGDHVWSSQVTVALGTGYRKRTTPDLACVELKVALYYDGRHHDEDDQNDTDFRLFQQLKDLGWEVVRVNRDLLSDLEELMKQVDAAIARAVAAAEALAAPPS
;
A
#
# COMPACT_ATOMS: atom_id res chain seq x y z
N MET A 1 1.28 -15.26 8.43
CA MET A 1 2.48 -14.66 9.07
C MET A 1 2.22 -14.58 10.57
N GLY A 2 3.21 -14.78 11.45
CA GLY A 2 2.98 -14.73 12.91
C GLY A 2 3.06 -13.30 13.47
N ASP A 3 2.35 -13.00 14.56
CA ASP A 3 2.35 -11.67 15.25
C ASP A 3 3.78 -11.13 15.48
N ARG A 4 4.68 -11.97 16.01
CA ARG A 4 6.07 -11.58 16.27
C ARG A 4 6.82 -11.16 14.99
N GLU A 5 6.52 -11.79 13.86
CA GLU A 5 7.17 -11.47 12.59
C GLU A 5 6.65 -10.14 12.04
N VAL A 6 5.34 -9.89 12.12
CA VAL A 6 4.73 -8.59 11.77
C VAL A 6 5.34 -7.46 12.60
N ARG A 7 5.44 -7.65 13.92
CA ARG A 7 6.06 -6.66 14.82
C ARG A 7 7.55 -6.42 14.52
N ALA A 8 8.27 -7.46 14.09
CA ALA A 8 9.67 -7.31 13.68
C ALA A 8 9.79 -6.49 12.39
N VAL A 9 8.88 -6.69 11.43
CA VAL A 9 8.83 -5.87 10.21
C VAL A 9 8.50 -4.41 10.56
N GLN A 10 7.46 -4.17 11.37
CA GLN A 10 7.08 -2.82 11.82
C GLN A 10 8.24 -2.08 12.50
N LEU A 11 9.02 -2.77 13.34
CA LEU A 11 10.18 -2.18 14.00
C LEU A 11 11.25 -1.74 12.99
N ILE A 12 11.53 -2.56 11.98
CA ILE A 12 12.54 -2.25 10.96
C ILE A 12 12.04 -1.16 10.00
N ASP A 13 10.78 -1.20 9.59
CA ASP A 13 10.16 -0.16 8.74
C ASP A 13 10.22 1.19 9.46
N ALA A 14 9.83 1.24 10.74
CA ALA A 14 9.96 2.44 11.57
C ALA A 14 11.42 2.92 11.70
N PHE A 15 12.38 1.98 11.76
CA PHE A 15 13.80 2.32 11.80
C PHE A 15 14.31 2.92 10.48
N TYR A 16 13.81 2.45 9.33
CA TYR A 16 14.10 3.05 8.02
C TYR A 16 13.54 4.46 7.88
N GLN A 17 12.42 4.78 8.52
CA GLN A 17 11.86 6.14 8.45
C GLN A 17 12.74 7.19 9.14
N CYS A 18 13.39 6.79 10.23
CA CYS A 18 14.16 7.70 11.07
C CYS A 18 15.67 7.67 10.74
N THR A 19 16.12 6.80 9.84
CA THR A 19 17.55 6.61 9.55
C THR A 19 17.81 6.32 8.08
N HIS A 20 19.06 6.48 7.63
CA HIS A 20 19.48 6.05 6.29
C HIS A 20 20.13 4.65 6.30
N VAL A 21 19.83 3.84 7.32
CA VAL A 21 20.41 2.50 7.43
C VAL A 21 19.81 1.56 6.39
N THR A 22 20.65 0.77 5.74
CA THR A 22 20.26 -0.20 4.72
C THR A 22 20.05 -1.60 5.30
N ALA A 23 19.26 -2.44 4.63
CA ALA A 23 19.10 -3.86 4.95
C ALA A 23 20.46 -4.59 5.07
N ARG A 24 21.44 -4.23 4.24
CA ARG A 24 22.80 -4.78 4.30
C ARG A 24 23.51 -4.40 5.60
N GLN A 25 23.41 -3.14 6.03
CA GLN A 25 24.01 -2.70 7.29
C GLN A 25 23.35 -3.39 8.50
N ILE A 26 22.02 -3.55 8.50
CA ILE A 26 21.30 -4.32 9.53
C ILE A 26 21.81 -5.77 9.58
N LEU A 27 21.94 -6.44 8.42
CA LEU A 27 22.45 -7.82 8.34
C LEU A 27 23.87 -7.97 8.91
N VAL A 28 24.74 -6.99 8.67
CA VAL A 28 26.12 -7.02 9.18
C VAL A 28 26.15 -6.74 10.69
N ALA A 29 25.41 -5.73 11.14
CA ALA A 29 25.39 -5.32 12.55
C ALA A 29 24.76 -6.39 13.47
N ALA A 30 23.79 -7.16 12.98
CA ALA A 30 23.12 -8.20 13.77
C ALA A 30 23.87 -9.55 13.81
N ARG A 31 25.08 -9.63 13.23
CA ARG A 31 25.86 -10.88 13.14
C ARG A 31 26.18 -11.41 14.55
N GLY A 32 25.84 -12.67 14.81
CA GLY A 32 26.07 -13.32 16.11
C GLY A 32 24.99 -13.05 17.16
N THR A 33 24.09 -12.09 16.90
CA THR A 33 22.98 -11.74 17.81
C THR A 33 21.66 -12.34 17.33
N VAL A 34 21.39 -12.26 16.02
CA VAL A 34 20.16 -12.80 15.41
C VAL A 34 20.52 -13.79 14.32
N SER A 35 19.73 -14.86 14.19
CA SER A 35 19.89 -15.83 13.10
C SER A 35 19.83 -15.12 11.74
N ARG A 36 20.90 -15.26 10.93
CA ARG A 36 20.98 -14.66 9.60
C ARG A 36 19.83 -15.09 8.69
N ARG A 37 19.36 -16.34 8.82
CA ARG A 37 18.22 -16.87 8.06
C ARG A 37 16.92 -16.15 8.42
N VAL A 38 16.67 -15.97 9.72
CA VAL A 38 15.48 -15.26 10.21
C VAL A 38 15.51 -13.80 9.78
N LEU A 39 16.64 -13.13 9.99
CA LEU A 39 16.77 -11.71 9.65
C LEU A 39 16.62 -11.45 8.13
N LYS A 40 17.18 -12.31 7.27
CA LYS A 40 16.96 -12.22 5.83
C LYS A 40 15.47 -12.31 5.45
N ARG A 41 14.73 -13.22 6.09
CA ARG A 41 13.29 -13.38 5.82
C ARG A 41 12.49 -12.15 6.26
N VAL A 42 12.78 -11.60 7.44
CA VAL A 42 12.11 -10.37 7.92
C VAL A 42 12.45 -9.18 7.00
N LEU A 43 13.73 -8.99 6.66
CA LEU A 43 14.15 -7.89 5.79
C LEU A 43 13.56 -7.94 4.38
N ALA A 44 13.26 -9.14 3.87
CA ALA A 44 12.57 -9.31 2.59
C ALA A 44 11.10 -8.86 2.63
N LEU A 45 10.55 -8.69 3.84
CA LEU A 45 9.19 -8.21 4.08
C LEU A 45 9.15 -6.73 4.46
N CYS A 46 10.29 -6.12 4.75
CA CYS A 46 10.39 -4.73 5.14
C CYS A 46 10.30 -3.78 3.94
N ASP A 47 9.83 -2.58 4.22
CA ASP A 47 9.67 -1.51 3.25
C ASP A 47 10.08 -0.17 3.87
N GLN A 48 10.63 0.74 3.06
CA GLN A 48 11.04 2.06 3.55
C GLN A 48 9.88 3.07 3.55
N GLY A 49 8.77 2.73 2.89
CA GLY A 49 7.67 3.65 2.63
C GLY A 49 6.53 3.63 3.65
N ALA A 50 6.44 2.65 4.55
CA ALA A 50 5.36 2.59 5.52
C ALA A 50 5.54 3.64 6.64
N GLN A 51 4.63 4.61 6.72
CA GLN A 51 4.61 5.73 7.69
C GLN A 51 3.89 5.40 9.00
N SER A 52 3.22 4.26 9.07
CA SER A 52 2.65 3.77 10.31
C SER A 52 2.73 2.24 10.43
N PRO A 53 2.66 1.71 11.67
CA PRO A 53 2.58 0.27 11.89
C PRO A 53 1.38 -0.37 11.18
N MET A 54 0.29 0.36 11.00
CA MET A 54 -0.92 -0.15 10.34
C MET A 54 -0.79 -0.17 8.81
N GLU A 55 -0.10 0.80 8.21
CA GLU A 55 0.28 0.72 6.79
C GLU A 55 1.20 -0.48 6.51
N THR A 56 2.12 -0.77 7.44
CA THR A 56 2.95 -1.99 7.36
C THR A 56 2.06 -3.25 7.35
N VAL A 57 1.05 -3.30 8.23
CA VAL A 57 0.11 -4.42 8.28
C VAL A 57 -0.67 -4.52 6.98
N LEU A 58 -1.27 -3.42 6.51
CA LEU A 58 -2.00 -3.38 5.24
C LEU A 58 -1.15 -3.93 4.09
N ARG A 59 0.09 -3.43 3.94
CA ARG A 59 1.03 -3.89 2.92
C ARG A 59 1.32 -5.38 2.98
N LEU A 60 1.49 -5.92 4.19
CA LEU A 60 1.75 -7.35 4.37
C LEU A 60 0.50 -8.20 4.07
N LEU A 61 -0.69 -7.70 4.37
CA LEU A 61 -1.95 -8.40 4.10
C LEU A 61 -2.25 -8.46 2.60
N VAL A 62 -2.10 -7.34 1.89
CA VAL A 62 -2.44 -7.26 0.46
C VAL A 62 -1.30 -7.64 -0.48
N ARG A 63 -0.10 -7.93 0.05
CA ARG A 63 1.14 -8.15 -0.73
C ARG A 63 0.94 -9.07 -1.94
N ASP A 64 0.23 -10.17 -1.73
CA ASP A 64 0.06 -11.23 -2.72
C ASP A 64 -1.21 -11.06 -3.56
N ALA A 65 -2.03 -10.02 -3.33
CA ALA A 65 -3.30 -9.79 -4.02
C ALA A 65 -3.14 -9.56 -5.54
N LEU A 66 -1.96 -9.10 -5.97
CA LEU A 66 -1.65 -8.87 -7.39
C LEU A 66 -0.98 -10.08 -8.06
N ALA A 67 -0.65 -11.14 -7.31
CA ALA A 67 0.15 -12.24 -7.82
C ALA A 67 -0.53 -13.05 -8.94
N ASP A 68 -1.87 -13.11 -8.92
CA ASP A 68 -2.67 -13.83 -9.93
C ASP A 68 -3.10 -12.93 -11.09
N VAL A 69 -2.79 -11.63 -11.04
CA VAL A 69 -3.07 -10.71 -12.14
C VAL A 69 -2.02 -10.88 -13.23
N ALA A 70 -2.44 -11.01 -14.49
CA ALA A 70 -1.52 -11.18 -15.60
C ALA A 70 -0.62 -9.93 -15.76
N GLY A 71 0.69 -10.14 -15.74
CA GLY A 71 1.70 -9.08 -15.82
C GLY A 71 2.52 -8.96 -14.53
N ASP A 72 3.60 -8.17 -14.58
CA ASP A 72 4.46 -7.93 -13.41
C ASP A 72 3.91 -6.77 -12.55
N HIS A 73 2.72 -6.96 -11.99
CA HIS A 73 2.08 -5.96 -11.13
C HIS A 73 2.53 -6.09 -9.68
N VAL A 74 3.03 -5.00 -9.10
CA VAL A 74 3.51 -4.96 -7.72
C VAL A 74 2.96 -3.76 -6.96
N TRP A 75 2.68 -3.96 -5.68
CA TRP A 75 2.38 -2.86 -4.77
C TRP A 75 3.63 -2.03 -4.52
N SER A 76 3.53 -0.73 -4.77
CA SER A 76 4.56 0.25 -4.50
C SER A 76 4.09 1.22 -3.43
N SER A 77 4.90 1.42 -2.39
CA SER A 77 4.68 2.45 -1.38
C SER A 77 5.31 3.78 -1.80
N GLN A 78 4.86 4.88 -1.20
CA GLN A 78 5.39 6.25 -1.42
C GLN A 78 5.38 6.71 -2.89
N VAL A 79 4.54 6.11 -3.73
CA VAL A 79 4.38 6.53 -5.12
C VAL A 79 3.67 7.87 -5.16
N THR A 80 4.37 8.91 -5.61
CA THR A 80 3.72 10.19 -5.87
C THR A 80 3.00 10.15 -7.21
N VAL A 81 1.68 10.14 -7.16
CA VAL A 81 0.80 10.19 -8.33
C VAL A 81 0.54 11.65 -8.71
N ALA A 82 0.81 12.00 -9.97
CA ALA A 82 0.44 13.30 -10.52
C ALA A 82 -1.05 13.31 -10.89
N LEU A 83 -1.79 14.29 -10.35
CA LEU A 83 -3.23 14.43 -10.57
C LEU A 83 -3.58 15.53 -11.59
N GLY A 84 -2.56 16.17 -12.17
CA GLY A 84 -2.73 17.21 -13.18
C GLY A 84 -3.29 18.52 -12.62
N THR A 85 -4.14 19.17 -13.40
CA THR A 85 -4.83 20.41 -13.03
C THR A 85 -6.16 20.07 -12.37
N GLY A 86 -6.19 20.08 -11.04
CA GLY A 86 -7.41 19.87 -10.27
C GLY A 86 -7.21 20.32 -8.81
N TYR A 87 -8.07 19.83 -7.91
CA TYR A 87 -8.07 20.22 -6.50
C TYR A 87 -6.70 20.03 -5.84
N ARG A 88 -6.07 18.86 -6.06
CA ARG A 88 -4.67 18.62 -5.71
C ARG A 88 -3.84 18.40 -6.98
N LYS A 89 -2.58 18.83 -6.95
CA LYS A 89 -1.63 18.60 -8.06
C LYS A 89 -1.05 17.18 -8.02
N ARG A 90 -0.90 16.62 -6.82
CA ARG A 90 -0.31 15.31 -6.57
C ARG A 90 -0.92 14.69 -5.31
N THR A 91 -0.83 13.37 -5.20
CA THR A 91 -1.15 12.60 -3.99
C THR A 91 -0.17 11.44 -3.86
N THR A 92 -0.02 10.92 -2.65
CA THR A 92 0.83 9.76 -2.36
C THR A 92 -0.04 8.75 -1.62
N PRO A 93 -0.57 7.73 -2.31
CA PRO A 93 -1.22 6.61 -1.65
C PRO A 93 -0.23 5.85 -0.76
N ASP A 94 -0.74 5.18 0.28
CA ASP A 94 0.09 4.33 1.13
C ASP A 94 0.62 3.14 0.34
N LEU A 95 -0.21 2.59 -0.55
CA LEU A 95 0.15 1.60 -1.55
C LEU A 95 -0.54 1.89 -2.87
N ALA A 96 0.17 1.70 -3.97
CA ALA A 96 -0.38 1.82 -5.31
C ALA A 96 0.17 0.75 -6.25
N CYS A 97 -0.67 0.29 -7.17
CA CYS A 97 -0.22 -0.30 -8.44
C CYS A 97 -0.55 0.73 -9.53
N VAL A 98 0.48 1.39 -10.04
CA VAL A 98 0.32 2.54 -10.96
C VAL A 98 -0.16 2.08 -12.32
N GLU A 99 0.31 0.92 -12.74
CA GLU A 99 -0.01 0.29 -14.03
C GLU A 99 -1.51 0.00 -14.14
N LEU A 100 -2.11 -0.51 -13.05
CA LEU A 100 -3.55 -0.77 -12.96
C LEU A 100 -4.35 0.43 -12.46
N LYS A 101 -3.68 1.49 -11.99
CA LYS A 101 -4.30 2.62 -11.28
C LYS A 101 -5.14 2.19 -10.07
N VAL A 102 -4.61 1.27 -9.26
CA VAL A 102 -5.22 0.90 -7.97
C VAL A 102 -4.46 1.59 -6.84
N ALA A 103 -5.18 2.24 -5.92
CA ALA A 103 -4.60 2.94 -4.77
C ALA A 103 -5.28 2.54 -3.45
N LEU A 104 -4.48 2.24 -2.43
CA LEU A 104 -4.95 1.96 -1.07
C LEU A 104 -4.54 3.09 -0.14
N TYR A 105 -5.49 3.50 0.70
CA TYR A 105 -5.28 4.49 1.76
C TYR A 105 -5.70 3.91 3.09
N TYR A 106 -4.78 3.81 4.04
CA TYR A 106 -5.09 3.49 5.42
C TYR A 106 -5.56 4.75 6.16
N ASP A 107 -6.79 4.73 6.63
CA ASP A 107 -7.37 5.79 7.46
C ASP A 107 -7.29 5.39 8.93
N GLY A 108 -6.25 5.89 9.60
CA GLY A 108 -6.03 5.63 11.02
C GLY A 108 -6.96 6.39 11.96
N ARG A 109 -7.82 7.28 11.46
CA ARG A 109 -8.65 8.15 12.31
C ARG A 109 -9.92 7.43 12.76
N HIS A 110 -10.23 7.59 14.04
CA HIS A 110 -11.55 7.28 14.60
C HIS A 110 -12.25 8.61 14.91
N HIS A 111 -13.36 8.83 14.21
CA HIS A 111 -14.52 9.66 14.58
C HIS A 111 -14.51 11.18 14.59
N ASP A 112 -13.41 11.93 14.62
CA ASP A 112 -13.52 13.40 14.73
C ASP A 112 -12.67 14.13 13.68
N GLU A 113 -13.31 14.78 12.69
CA GLU A 113 -12.88 16.02 12.01
C GLU A 113 -13.76 16.29 10.75
N ASP A 114 -14.89 16.99 10.93
CA ASP A 114 -15.83 17.37 9.87
C ASP A 114 -15.19 18.17 8.71
N ASP A 115 -14.06 18.84 8.93
CA ASP A 115 -13.36 19.65 7.91
C ASP A 115 -12.51 18.82 6.92
N GLN A 116 -12.14 17.58 7.24
CA GLN A 116 -11.37 16.73 6.33
C GLN A 116 -12.25 16.03 5.29
N ASN A 117 -13.56 15.92 5.54
CA ASN A 117 -14.49 15.21 4.67
C ASN A 117 -14.58 15.82 3.25
N ASP A 118 -14.61 17.16 3.11
CA ASP A 118 -14.69 17.80 1.78
C ASP A 118 -13.33 17.73 1.03
N THR A 119 -12.22 17.86 1.76
CA THR A 119 -10.87 17.77 1.19
C THR A 119 -10.59 16.39 0.60
N ASP A 120 -10.90 15.34 1.36
CA ASP A 120 -10.71 13.96 0.93
C ASP A 120 -11.72 13.56 -0.16
N PHE A 121 -12.98 14.02 -0.05
CA PHE A 121 -13.98 13.81 -1.10
C PHE A 121 -13.50 14.31 -2.46
N ARG A 122 -12.98 15.56 -2.53
CA ARG A 122 -12.48 16.13 -3.79
C ARG A 122 -11.26 15.40 -4.33
N LEU A 123 -10.35 14.96 -3.46
CA LEU A 123 -9.20 14.15 -3.87
C LEU A 123 -9.66 12.83 -4.51
N PHE A 124 -10.60 12.13 -3.87
CA PHE A 124 -11.07 10.83 -4.38
C PHE A 124 -11.92 10.95 -5.64
N GLN A 125 -12.71 12.03 -5.79
CA GLN A 125 -13.37 12.34 -7.06
C GLN A 125 -12.34 12.57 -8.17
N GLN A 126 -11.30 13.37 -7.91
CA GLN A 126 -10.25 13.62 -8.90
C GLN A 126 -9.49 12.33 -9.29
N LEU A 127 -9.19 11.45 -8.34
CA LEU A 127 -8.60 10.14 -8.62
C LEU A 127 -9.52 9.28 -9.49
N LYS A 128 -10.82 9.25 -9.16
CA LYS A 128 -11.83 8.53 -9.94
C LYS A 128 -11.93 9.07 -11.38
N ASP A 129 -11.92 10.38 -11.57
CA ASP A 129 -11.94 11.01 -12.90
C ASP A 129 -10.71 10.64 -13.74
N LEU A 130 -9.58 10.37 -13.07
CA LEU A 130 -8.35 9.88 -13.70
C LEU A 130 -8.33 8.36 -13.92
N GLY A 131 -9.42 7.67 -13.58
CA GLY A 131 -9.58 6.23 -13.73
C GLY A 131 -8.90 5.40 -12.64
N TRP A 132 -8.67 5.98 -11.45
CA TRP A 132 -8.14 5.23 -10.32
C TRP A 132 -9.24 4.51 -9.55
N GLU A 133 -8.97 3.25 -9.21
CA GLU A 133 -9.74 2.47 -8.24
C GLU A 133 -9.12 2.66 -6.86
N VAL A 134 -9.87 3.31 -5.97
CA VAL A 134 -9.38 3.68 -4.62
C VAL A 134 -10.10 2.86 -3.56
N VAL A 135 -9.33 2.24 -2.66
CA VAL A 135 -9.86 1.56 -1.47
C VAL A 135 -9.37 2.28 -0.22
N ARG A 136 -10.31 2.76 0.60
CA ARG A 136 -10.02 3.31 1.93
C ARG A 136 -10.14 2.20 2.96
N VAL A 137 -9.11 2.03 3.76
CA VAL A 137 -9.01 0.97 4.76
C VAL A 137 -8.94 1.62 6.13
N ASN A 138 -10.02 1.56 6.90
CA ASN A 138 -9.99 1.95 8.30
C ASN A 138 -9.55 0.76 9.17
N ARG A 139 -9.44 0.98 10.49
CA ARG A 139 -9.09 -0.07 11.46
C ARG A 139 -10.03 -1.27 11.40
N ASP A 140 -11.34 -1.03 11.26
CA ASP A 140 -12.34 -2.10 11.28
C ASP A 140 -12.18 -3.00 10.06
N LEU A 141 -12.07 -2.41 8.86
CA LEU A 141 -11.80 -3.14 7.63
C LEU A 141 -10.45 -3.85 7.68
N LEU A 142 -9.40 -3.22 8.22
CA LEU A 142 -8.10 -3.87 8.37
C LEU A 142 -8.15 -5.11 9.29
N SER A 143 -9.06 -5.11 10.27
CA SER A 143 -9.24 -6.24 11.19
C SER A 143 -10.10 -7.37 10.62
N ASP A 144 -10.87 -7.11 9.56
CA ASP A 144 -11.67 -8.08 8.83
C ASP A 144 -10.95 -8.44 7.51
N LEU A 145 -10.10 -9.47 7.56
CA LEU A 145 -9.30 -9.88 6.41
C LEU A 145 -10.17 -10.30 5.21
N GLU A 146 -11.31 -10.94 5.46
CA GLU A 146 -12.19 -11.41 4.39
C GLU A 146 -12.81 -10.23 3.64
N GLU A 147 -13.38 -9.27 4.38
CA GLU A 147 -13.96 -8.08 3.77
C GLU A 147 -12.87 -7.17 3.15
N LEU A 148 -11.69 -7.04 3.78
CA LEU A 148 -10.56 -6.30 3.21
C LEU A 148 -10.16 -6.87 1.84
N MET A 149 -9.90 -8.18 1.77
CA MET A 149 -9.46 -8.82 0.53
C MET A 149 -10.55 -8.72 -0.54
N LYS A 150 -11.82 -8.92 -0.18
CA LYS A 150 -12.94 -8.74 -1.10
C LYS A 150 -13.00 -7.33 -1.71
N GLN A 151 -12.77 -6.28 -0.91
CA GLN A 151 -12.73 -4.90 -1.41
C GLN A 151 -11.53 -4.65 -2.33
N VAL A 152 -10.35 -5.17 -1.96
CA VAL A 152 -9.12 -5.05 -2.76
C VAL A 152 -9.25 -5.82 -4.07
N ASP A 153 -9.71 -7.06 -4.04
CA ASP A 153 -9.90 -7.91 -5.22
C ASP A 153 -10.93 -7.32 -6.18
N ALA A 154 -12.03 -6.76 -5.65
CA ALA A 154 -13.03 -6.08 -6.47
C ALA A 154 -12.47 -4.82 -7.14
N ALA A 155 -11.62 -4.05 -6.46
CA ALA A 155 -10.93 -2.90 -7.03
C ALA A 155 -9.94 -3.31 -8.13
N ILE A 156 -9.13 -4.35 -7.88
CA ILE A 156 -8.22 -4.93 -8.87
C ILE A 156 -8.99 -5.41 -10.11
N ALA A 157 -10.08 -6.15 -9.92
CA ALA A 157 -10.87 -6.67 -11.04
C ALA A 157 -11.45 -5.56 -11.92
N ARG A 158 -11.97 -4.48 -11.32
CA ARG A 158 -12.45 -3.32 -12.09
C ARG A 158 -11.33 -2.62 -12.84
N ALA A 159 -10.18 -2.45 -12.20
CA ALA A 159 -8.99 -1.85 -12.81
C ALA A 159 -8.47 -2.66 -14.00
N VAL A 160 -8.38 -3.98 -13.86
CA VAL A 160 -7.99 -4.90 -14.94
C VAL A 160 -8.97 -4.80 -16.11
N ALA A 161 -10.28 -4.88 -15.85
CA ALA A 161 -11.29 -4.74 -16.89
C ALA A 161 -11.22 -3.39 -17.62
N ALA A 162 -10.95 -2.30 -16.89
CA ALA A 162 -10.78 -0.98 -17.48
C ALA A 162 -9.50 -0.87 -18.34
N ALA A 163 -8.40 -1.48 -17.89
CA ALA A 163 -7.15 -1.53 -18.65
C ALA A 163 -7.29 -2.35 -19.95
N GLU A 164 -7.97 -3.49 -19.89
CA GLU A 164 -8.26 -4.33 -21.05
C GLU A 164 -9.17 -3.61 -22.06
N ALA A 165 -10.21 -2.92 -21.58
CA ALA A 165 -11.11 -2.15 -22.44
C ALA A 165 -10.38 -1.01 -23.18
N LEU A 166 -9.37 -0.40 -22.55
CA LEU A 166 -8.54 0.64 -23.18
C LEU A 166 -7.53 0.06 -24.20
N ALA A 167 -7.09 -1.19 -24.00
CA ALA A 167 -6.16 -1.88 -24.88
C ALA A 167 -6.84 -2.51 -26.11
N ALA A 168 -8.16 -2.67 -26.09
CA ALA A 168 -8.91 -3.19 -27.23
C ALA A 168 -8.82 -2.24 -28.44
N PRO A 169 -8.54 -2.74 -29.66
CA PRO A 169 -8.50 -1.90 -30.85
C PRO A 169 -9.88 -1.30 -31.14
N PRO A 170 -9.95 -0.05 -31.64
CA PRO A 170 -11.22 0.55 -32.03
C PRO A 170 -11.86 -0.29 -33.14
N SER A 171 -13.14 -0.63 -32.95
CA SER A 171 -13.98 -1.37 -33.89
C SER A 171 -14.13 -0.68 -35.24
#